data_AF-A0A3R6JPS2-F1
#
_entry.id   AF-A0A3R6JPS2-F1
#
_cell.length_a   1.000
_cell.length_b   1.000
_cell.length_c   1.000
_cell.angle_alpha   90.00
_cell.angle_beta   90.00
_cell.angle_gamma   90.00
#
_symmetry.space_group_name_H-M   'P 1'
#
loop_
_entity.id
_entity.type
_entity.pdbx_description
1 polymer ?
#
loop_
_entity_poly.entity_id
_entity_poly.type
_entity_poly.pdbx_seq_one_letter_code
_entity_poly.pdbx_strand_id
1 'polypeptide(L)'
;MTYILPVLYVIVSYTFFLLAVHFGNAITLQIVSILLPFIMGIVNLIVVLTVGRKWSRKTLLNCTLIIKYGLIPFYLIGGSITVYVTLMAFFPLPLMALFGLVTIVFLILGYGILLGAAPYAIAYLIKSCKDGIHPKWLAVLAGICQFFFSFDVLAMMVLTLKERHRVKTTIAVFCAMCLALLLIVLYVVMTLIGA
;
A
#
# COMPACT_ATOMS: atom_id res chain seq x y z
N MET A 1 -7.93 21.21 -3.69
CA MET A 1 -7.04 21.00 -2.52
C MET A 1 -7.17 19.61 -1.87
N THR A 2 -8.32 18.94 -1.91
CA THR A 2 -8.55 17.64 -1.24
C THR A 2 -7.64 16.48 -1.69
N TYR A 3 -7.11 16.51 -2.91
CA TYR A 3 -6.24 15.45 -3.45
C TYR A 3 -4.74 15.67 -3.21
N ILE A 4 -4.35 16.85 -2.71
CA ILE A 4 -2.92 17.19 -2.50
C ILE A 4 -2.31 16.27 -1.45
N LEU A 5 -3.06 15.99 -0.38
CA LEU A 5 -2.58 15.22 0.76
C LEU A 5 -2.32 13.73 0.40
N PRO A 6 -3.23 13.03 -0.32
CA PRO A 6 -2.95 11.73 -0.93
C PRO A 6 -1.71 11.69 -1.84
N VAL A 7 -1.55 12.69 -2.72
CA VAL A 7 -0.40 12.76 -3.64
C VAL A 7 0.90 12.96 -2.87
N LEU A 8 0.90 13.87 -1.90
CA LEU A 8 2.05 14.13 -1.05
C LEU A 8 2.46 12.88 -0.27
N TYR A 9 1.49 12.11 0.23
CA TYR A 9 1.74 10.84 0.91
C TYR A 9 2.47 9.83 0.02
N VAL A 10 2.05 9.70 -1.25
CA VAL A 10 2.72 8.81 -2.22
C VAL A 10 4.15 9.27 -2.46
N ILE A 11 4.37 10.57 -2.70
CA ILE A 11 5.70 11.13 -2.95
C ILE A 11 6.62 10.85 -1.75
N VAL A 12 6.17 11.21 -0.54
CA VAL A 12 6.89 10.96 0.72
C VAL A 12 7.24 9.49 0.90
N SER A 13 6.30 8.59 0.60
CA SER A 13 6.49 7.14 0.76
C SER A 13 7.51 6.55 -0.21
N TYR A 14 7.84 7.24 -1.32
CA TYR A 14 8.94 6.83 -2.22
C TYR A 14 10.24 7.56 -1.92
N THR A 15 10.18 8.82 -1.51
CA THR A 15 11.38 9.65 -1.34
C THR A 15 12.08 9.42 -0.01
N PHE A 16 11.42 8.86 1.01
CA PHE A 16 12.01 8.71 2.35
C PHE A 16 13.31 7.90 2.35
N PHE A 17 13.40 6.85 1.52
CA PHE A 17 14.60 6.02 1.40
C PHE A 17 15.75 6.80 0.73
N LEU A 18 15.45 7.59 -0.31
CA LEU A 18 16.44 8.43 -0.99
C LEU A 18 16.96 9.56 -0.07
N LEU A 19 16.06 10.18 0.69
CA LEU A 19 16.40 11.23 1.66
C LEU A 19 17.29 10.66 2.78
N ALA A 20 16.96 9.48 3.32
CA ALA A 20 17.75 8.84 4.36
C ALA A 20 19.19 8.50 3.89
N VAL A 21 19.36 8.08 2.64
CA VAL A 21 20.68 7.82 2.05
C VAL A 21 21.44 9.13 1.81
N HIS A 22 20.75 10.17 1.32
CA HIS A 22 21.36 11.48 1.03
C HIS A 22 21.92 12.17 2.29
N PHE A 23 21.24 12.03 3.44
CA PHE A 23 21.66 12.63 4.71
C PHE A 23 22.63 11.77 5.54
N GLY A 24 23.40 10.87 4.92
CA GLY A 24 24.24 9.87 5.60
C GLY A 24 25.21 10.39 6.68
N ASN A 25 25.54 11.69 6.70
CA ASN A 25 26.38 12.30 7.75
C ASN A 25 25.60 12.95 8.91
N ALA A 26 24.27 13.08 8.80
CA ALA A 26 23.43 13.75 9.78
C ALA A 26 22.37 12.79 10.35
N ILE A 27 22.75 12.07 11.42
CA ILE A 27 21.92 11.05 12.09
C ILE A 27 20.50 11.56 12.40
N THR A 28 20.38 12.80 12.86
CA THR A 28 19.08 13.44 13.16
C THR A 28 18.19 13.57 11.92
N LEU A 29 18.75 14.03 10.80
CA LEU A 29 18.00 14.18 9.53
C LEU A 29 17.64 12.82 8.92
N GLN A 30 18.49 11.82 9.11
CA GLN A 30 18.22 10.44 8.67
C GLN A 30 17.04 9.84 9.44
N ILE A 31 17.01 10.00 10.77
CA ILE A 31 15.89 9.55 11.61
C ILE A 31 14.58 10.26 11.20
N VAL A 32 14.63 11.58 11.03
CA VAL A 32 13.46 12.36 10.58
C VAL A 32 12.95 11.89 9.22
N SER A 33 13.85 11.58 8.28
CA SER A 33 13.49 11.09 6.96
C SER A 33 12.77 9.74 7.03
N ILE A 34 13.25 8.82 7.86
CA ILE A 34 12.62 7.50 8.07
C ILE A 34 11.23 7.63 8.72
N LEU A 35 11.06 8.59 9.64
CA LEU A 35 9.79 8.85 10.33
C LEU A 35 8.77 9.60 9.47
N LEU A 36 9.20 10.28 8.41
CA LEU A 36 8.37 11.12 7.55
C LEU A 36 7.11 10.42 6.98
N PRO A 37 7.18 9.19 6.43
CA PRO A 37 5.99 8.47 5.98
C PRO A 37 5.01 8.16 7.13
N PHE A 38 5.50 7.93 8.35
CA PHE A 38 4.65 7.69 9.52
C PHE A 38 3.94 8.96 9.96
N ILE A 39 4.66 10.08 10.02
CA ILE A 39 4.09 11.40 10.34
C ILE A 39 2.99 11.73 9.33
N MET A 40 3.26 11.53 8.04
CA MET A 40 2.28 11.79 6.99
C MET A 40 1.07 10.83 7.08
N GLY A 41 1.28 9.58 7.49
CA GLY A 41 0.20 8.63 7.78
C GLY A 41 -0.71 9.08 8.93
N ILE A 42 -0.12 9.64 9.99
CA ILE A 42 -0.89 10.23 11.10
C ILE A 42 -1.68 11.45 10.62
N VAL A 43 -1.08 12.31 9.79
CA VAL A 43 -1.78 13.45 9.17
C VAL A 43 -2.97 12.98 8.33
N ASN A 44 -2.79 11.95 7.49
CA ASN A 44 -3.89 11.34 6.72
C ASN A 44 -5.04 10.90 7.65
N LEU A 45 -4.70 10.22 8.75
CA LEU A 45 -5.69 9.76 9.74
C LEU A 45 -6.45 10.93 10.36
N ILE A 46 -5.75 11.95 10.86
CA ILE A 46 -6.37 13.15 11.47
C ILE A 46 -7.30 13.85 10.47
N VAL A 47 -6.83 14.07 9.24
CA VAL A 47 -7.61 14.75 8.19
C VAL A 47 -8.88 13.96 7.86
N VAL A 48 -8.79 12.63 7.75
CA VAL A 48 -9.93 11.77 7.48
C VAL A 48 -10.95 11.80 8.63
N LEU A 49 -10.48 11.76 9.88
CA LEU A 49 -11.34 11.77 11.06
C LEU A 49 -12.03 13.12 11.28
N THR A 50 -11.35 14.23 11.00
CA THR A 50 -11.85 15.59 11.22
C THR A 50 -12.68 16.12 10.05
N VAL A 51 -12.11 16.15 8.85
CA VAL A 51 -12.71 16.76 7.65
C VAL A 51 -13.29 15.70 6.72
N GLY A 52 -12.66 14.53 6.63
CA GLY A 52 -13.05 13.45 5.72
C GLY A 52 -14.48 12.93 5.92
N ARG A 53 -15.04 13.04 7.14
CA ARG A 53 -16.45 12.71 7.41
C ARG A 53 -17.43 13.50 6.55
N LYS A 54 -17.09 14.76 6.23
CA LYS A 54 -17.91 15.67 5.41
C LYS A 54 -17.72 15.44 3.91
N TRP A 55 -16.68 14.70 3.49
CA TRP A 55 -16.42 14.46 2.07
C TRP A 55 -17.40 13.46 1.45
N SER A 56 -17.55 13.59 0.13
CA SER A 56 -18.35 12.67 -0.67
C SER A 56 -17.66 11.32 -0.79
N ARG A 57 -18.44 10.24 -0.97
CA ARG A 57 -17.91 8.89 -1.21
C ARG A 57 -16.94 8.86 -2.39
N LYS A 58 -17.27 9.51 -3.50
CA LYS A 58 -16.43 9.57 -4.71
C LYS A 58 -15.09 10.28 -4.46
N THR A 59 -15.08 11.33 -3.64
CA THR A 59 -13.85 12.02 -3.25
C THR A 59 -12.95 11.11 -2.44
N LEU A 60 -13.50 10.39 -1.45
CA LEU A 60 -12.75 9.43 -0.63
C LEU A 60 -12.21 8.26 -1.46
N LEU A 61 -13.03 7.75 -2.40
CA LEU A 61 -12.60 6.73 -3.35
C LEU A 61 -11.44 7.22 -4.22
N ASN A 62 -11.53 8.43 -4.78
CA ASN A 62 -10.44 9.01 -5.57
C ASN A 62 -9.15 9.19 -4.76
N CYS A 63 -9.23 9.70 -3.53
CA CYS A 63 -8.07 9.81 -2.64
C CYS A 63 -7.44 8.44 -2.36
N THR A 64 -8.28 7.43 -2.11
CA THR A 64 -7.83 6.05 -1.92
C THR A 64 -7.13 5.53 -3.17
N LEU A 65 -7.74 5.68 -4.35
CA LEU A 65 -7.16 5.22 -5.61
C LEU A 65 -5.82 5.87 -5.92
N ILE A 66 -5.66 7.18 -5.62
CA ILE A 66 -4.36 7.86 -5.79
C ILE A 66 -3.29 7.19 -4.92
N ILE A 67 -3.58 6.92 -3.65
CA ILE A 67 -2.61 6.28 -2.75
C ILE A 67 -2.36 4.83 -3.18
N LYS A 68 -3.42 4.05 -3.39
CA LYS A 68 -3.30 2.62 -3.71
C LYS A 68 -2.61 2.39 -5.04
N TYR A 69 -3.01 3.11 -6.09
CA TYR A 69 -2.39 2.98 -7.40
C TYR A 69 -0.99 3.58 -7.44
N GLY A 70 -0.77 4.68 -6.73
CA GLY A 70 0.55 5.28 -6.57
C GLY A 70 1.53 4.33 -5.88
N LEU A 71 1.08 3.58 -4.87
CA LEU A 71 1.90 2.66 -4.08
C LEU A 71 1.90 1.20 -4.58
N ILE A 72 1.43 0.92 -5.80
CA ILE A 72 1.42 -0.46 -6.35
C ILE A 72 2.81 -1.13 -6.29
N PRO A 73 3.89 -0.52 -6.80
CA PRO A 73 5.23 -1.10 -6.70
C PRO A 73 5.59 -1.48 -5.26
N PHE A 74 5.32 -0.58 -4.32
CA PHE A 74 5.57 -0.80 -2.90
C PHE A 74 4.75 -1.97 -2.33
N TYR A 75 3.47 -2.05 -2.66
CA TYR A 75 2.58 -3.13 -2.20
C TYR A 75 2.90 -4.49 -2.82
N LEU A 76 3.41 -4.53 -4.05
CA LEU A 76 3.87 -5.78 -4.66
C LEU A 76 5.18 -6.27 -4.03
N ILE A 77 6.15 -5.37 -3.84
CA ILE A 77 7.43 -5.72 -3.20
C ILE A 77 7.20 -6.13 -1.75
N GLY A 78 6.46 -5.34 -0.97
CA GLY A 78 6.13 -5.64 0.43
C GLY A 78 5.33 -6.94 0.57
N GLY A 79 4.38 -7.19 -0.34
CA GLY A 79 3.65 -8.46 -0.40
C GLY A 79 4.55 -9.65 -0.70
N SER A 80 5.47 -9.52 -1.67
CA SER A 80 6.43 -10.56 -2.04
C SER A 80 7.38 -10.87 -0.89
N ILE A 81 7.91 -9.85 -0.20
CA ILE A 81 8.74 -10.02 1.00
C ILE A 81 7.96 -10.73 2.11
N THR A 82 6.70 -10.35 2.33
CA THR A 82 5.86 -10.96 3.37
C THR A 82 5.63 -12.45 3.08
N VAL A 83 5.34 -12.81 1.82
CA VAL A 83 5.21 -14.22 1.40
C VAL A 83 6.52 -14.96 1.59
N TYR A 84 7.64 -14.38 1.15
CA TYR A 84 8.96 -14.97 1.33
C TYR A 84 9.28 -15.25 2.81
N VAL A 85 9.11 -14.26 3.69
CA VAL A 85 9.32 -14.43 5.15
C VAL A 85 8.41 -15.49 5.73
N THR A 86 7.13 -15.50 5.34
CA THR A 86 6.16 -16.49 5.81
C THR A 86 6.56 -17.90 5.38
N LEU A 87 7.02 -18.08 4.13
CA LEU A 87 7.53 -19.35 3.64
C LEU A 87 8.79 -19.80 4.39
N MET A 88 9.71 -18.87 4.67
CA MET A 88 10.94 -19.16 5.41
C MET A 88 10.67 -19.51 6.87
N ALA A 89 9.59 -18.99 7.48
CA ALA A 89 9.20 -19.33 8.84
C ALA A 89 8.81 -20.80 9.04
N PHE A 90 8.59 -21.57 7.96
CA PHE A 90 8.37 -23.02 8.02
C PHE A 90 9.68 -23.84 8.09
N PHE A 91 10.86 -23.22 7.95
CA PHE A 91 12.17 -23.87 8.00
C PHE A 91 12.86 -23.70 9.39
N PRO A 92 13.76 -24.61 9.79
CA PRO A 92 14.33 -24.62 11.14
C PRO A 92 15.15 -23.36 11.52
N LEU A 93 15.10 -23.04 12.81
CA LEU A 93 15.55 -21.79 13.48
C LEU A 93 16.89 -21.15 13.03
N PRO A 94 17.97 -21.92 12.73
CA PRO A 94 19.26 -21.32 12.38
C PRO A 94 19.25 -20.49 11.08
N LEU A 95 18.40 -20.85 10.11
CA LEU A 95 18.28 -20.12 8.84
C LEU A 95 17.44 -18.84 8.98
N MET A 96 16.48 -18.81 9.90
CA MET A 96 15.60 -17.66 10.14
C MET A 96 16.36 -16.48 10.79
N ALA A 97 17.37 -16.77 11.62
CA ALA A 97 18.19 -15.78 12.29
C ALA A 97 19.10 -14.98 11.34
N LEU A 98 19.57 -15.60 10.24
CA LEU A 98 20.50 -14.98 9.28
C LEU A 98 19.81 -13.90 8.42
N PHE A 99 18.54 -14.09 8.09
CA PHE A 99 17.76 -13.18 7.24
C PHE A 99 16.87 -12.20 8.05
N GLY A 100 16.83 -12.34 9.38
CA GLY A 100 15.78 -11.76 10.23
C GLY A 100 15.78 -10.23 10.30
N LEU A 101 16.91 -9.59 10.61
CA LEU A 101 16.89 -8.19 11.05
C LEU A 101 16.54 -7.19 9.93
N VAL A 102 17.19 -7.31 8.77
CA VAL A 102 16.92 -6.43 7.62
C VAL A 102 15.47 -6.59 7.15
N THR A 103 15.00 -7.84 7.06
CA THR A 103 13.65 -8.13 6.58
C THR A 103 12.58 -7.65 7.56
N ILE A 104 12.82 -7.76 8.87
CA ILE A 104 11.95 -7.20 9.92
C ILE A 104 11.87 -5.67 9.79
N VAL A 105 13.00 -4.98 9.58
CA VAL A 105 13.01 -3.51 9.40
C VAL A 105 12.18 -3.10 8.18
N PHE A 106 12.37 -3.76 7.02
CA PHE A 106 11.55 -3.50 5.84
C PHE A 106 10.07 -3.81 6.07
N LEU A 107 9.75 -4.85 6.85
CA LEU A 107 8.37 -5.18 7.20
C LEU A 107 7.73 -4.09 8.07
N ILE A 108 8.42 -3.61 9.10
CA ILE A 108 7.93 -2.56 10.00
C ILE A 108 7.67 -1.26 9.21
N LEU A 109 8.62 -0.85 8.38
CA LEU A 109 8.47 0.32 7.51
C LEU A 109 7.33 0.10 6.50
N GLY A 110 7.29 -1.08 5.90
CA GLY A 110 6.25 -1.59 5.02
C GLY A 110 4.85 -1.39 5.58
N TYR A 111 4.60 -2.00 6.74
CA TYR A 111 3.32 -1.95 7.43
C TYR A 111 3.00 -0.56 7.95
N GLY A 112 3.99 0.24 8.35
CA GLY A 112 3.80 1.65 8.69
C GLY A 112 3.17 2.45 7.56
N ILE A 113 3.68 2.28 6.34
CA ILE A 113 3.14 2.93 5.14
C ILE A 113 1.76 2.36 4.77
N LEU A 114 1.58 1.03 4.89
CA LEU A 114 0.27 0.42 4.68
C LEU A 114 -0.80 0.99 5.62
N LEU A 115 -0.49 1.13 6.91
CA LEU A 115 -1.37 1.70 7.92
C LEU A 115 -1.65 3.18 7.67
N GLY A 116 -0.66 3.97 7.24
CA GLY A 116 -0.86 5.38 6.89
C GLY A 116 -1.73 5.61 5.64
N ALA A 117 -1.82 4.60 4.77
CA ALA A 117 -2.68 4.60 3.58
C ALA A 117 -4.12 4.14 3.85
N ALA A 118 -4.37 3.40 4.95
CA ALA A 118 -5.66 2.81 5.28
C ALA A 118 -6.80 3.81 5.58
N PRO A 119 -6.59 4.99 6.22
CA PRO A 119 -7.68 5.83 6.71
C PRO A 119 -8.68 6.25 5.63
N TYR A 120 -8.20 6.66 4.45
CA TYR A 120 -9.07 7.05 3.34
C TYR A 120 -9.95 5.90 2.86
N ALA A 121 -9.36 4.71 2.80
CA ALA A 121 -9.99 3.50 2.32
C ALA A 121 -11.05 3.02 3.32
N ILE A 122 -10.75 3.02 4.62
CA ILE A 122 -11.71 2.71 5.70
C ILE A 122 -12.87 3.72 5.70
N ALA A 123 -12.60 5.02 5.60
CA ALA A 123 -13.64 6.04 5.57
C ALA A 123 -14.54 5.90 4.34
N TYR A 124 -13.98 5.55 3.19
CA TYR A 124 -14.75 5.20 2.00
C TYR A 124 -15.65 3.99 2.23
N LEU A 125 -15.13 2.89 2.80
CA LEU A 125 -15.91 1.67 3.09
C LEU A 125 -17.08 1.94 4.04
N ILE A 126 -16.83 2.67 5.14
CA ILE A 126 -17.88 3.04 6.11
C ILE A 126 -18.96 3.87 5.42
N LYS A 127 -18.57 4.86 4.60
CA LYS A 127 -19.53 5.70 3.88
C LYS A 127 -20.32 4.90 2.85
N SER A 128 -19.66 4.04 2.08
CA SER A 128 -20.33 3.22 1.06
C SER A 128 -21.29 2.19 1.65
N CYS A 129 -20.98 1.67 2.85
CA CYS A 129 -21.89 0.82 3.61
C CYS A 129 -23.11 1.60 4.14
N LYS A 130 -22.94 2.85 4.57
CA LYS A 130 -24.05 3.72 5.00
C LYS A 130 -24.95 4.13 3.84
N ASP A 131 -24.36 4.36 2.66
CA ASP A 131 -25.07 4.69 1.42
C ASP A 131 -25.79 3.47 0.79
N GLY A 132 -25.66 2.27 1.36
CA GLY A 132 -26.32 1.04 0.88
C GLY A 132 -25.75 0.45 -0.41
N ILE A 133 -24.58 0.91 -0.85
CA ILE A 133 -23.99 0.50 -2.15
C ILE A 133 -23.25 -0.83 -2.03
N HIS A 134 -22.49 -1.00 -0.94
CA HIS A 134 -21.80 -2.24 -0.64
C HIS A 134 -22.45 -2.96 0.54
N PRO A 135 -22.68 -4.29 0.44
CA PRO A 135 -23.18 -5.06 1.58
C PRO A 135 -22.14 -5.10 2.70
N LYS A 136 -22.61 -5.16 3.95
CA LYS A 136 -21.76 -5.15 5.16
C LYS A 136 -20.64 -6.18 5.11
N TRP A 137 -20.93 -7.41 4.68
CA TRP A 137 -19.93 -8.48 4.55
C TRP A 137 -18.78 -8.09 3.60
N LEU A 138 -19.10 -7.49 2.45
CA LEU A 138 -18.08 -7.06 1.49
C LEU A 138 -17.23 -5.92 2.04
N ALA A 139 -17.85 -4.98 2.78
CA ALA A 139 -17.13 -3.89 3.42
C ALA A 139 -16.19 -4.39 4.53
N VAL A 140 -16.61 -5.39 5.32
CA VAL A 140 -15.75 -6.01 6.34
C VAL A 140 -14.59 -6.74 5.69
N LEU A 141 -14.85 -7.57 4.66
CA LEU A 141 -13.80 -8.28 3.94
C LEU A 141 -12.79 -7.30 3.33
N ALA A 142 -13.25 -6.25 2.65
CA ALA A 142 -12.37 -5.23 2.09
C ALA A 142 -11.61 -4.43 3.16
N GLY A 143 -12.23 -4.22 4.32
CA GLY A 143 -11.58 -3.60 5.48
C GLY A 143 -10.47 -4.46 6.07
N ILE A 144 -10.65 -5.79 6.10
CA ILE A 144 -9.60 -6.73 6.50
C ILE A 144 -8.48 -6.75 5.45
N CYS A 145 -8.83 -6.80 4.17
CA CYS A 145 -7.85 -6.78 3.06
C CYS A 145 -6.94 -5.54 3.08
N GLN A 146 -7.38 -4.41 3.64
CA GLN A 146 -6.56 -3.20 3.75
C GLN A 146 -5.27 -3.37 4.56
N PHE A 147 -5.20 -4.38 5.41
CA PHE A 147 -4.01 -4.68 6.22
C PHE A 147 -3.08 -5.71 5.57
N PHE A 148 -3.37 -6.12 4.33
CA PHE A 148 -2.52 -7.03 3.56
C PHE A 148 -2.01 -6.30 2.32
N PHE A 149 -0.68 -6.17 2.16
CA PHE A 149 -0.06 -5.36 1.10
C PHE A 149 -0.71 -5.49 -0.28
N SER A 150 -0.63 -6.66 -0.92
CA SER A 150 -1.13 -6.81 -2.30
C SER A 150 -2.67 -6.93 -2.36
N PHE A 151 -3.29 -7.52 -1.33
CA PHE A 151 -4.74 -7.68 -1.28
C PHE A 151 -5.48 -6.36 -1.08
N ASP A 152 -4.87 -5.39 -0.41
CA ASP A 152 -5.40 -4.04 -0.21
C ASP A 152 -5.69 -3.35 -1.54
N VAL A 153 -4.74 -3.40 -2.48
CA VAL A 153 -4.90 -2.87 -3.84
C VAL A 153 -6.00 -3.63 -4.60
N LEU A 154 -5.96 -4.96 -4.57
CA LEU A 154 -6.92 -5.81 -5.28
C LEU A 154 -8.35 -5.59 -4.78
N ALA A 155 -8.55 -5.50 -3.46
CA ALA A 155 -9.85 -5.24 -2.86
C ALA A 155 -10.41 -3.89 -3.33
N MET A 156 -9.57 -2.85 -3.37
CA MET A 156 -9.99 -1.55 -3.89
C MET A 156 -10.29 -1.58 -5.38
N MET A 157 -9.53 -2.30 -6.19
CA MET A 157 -9.82 -2.49 -7.62
C MET A 157 -11.20 -3.14 -7.83
N VAL A 158 -11.50 -4.22 -7.10
CA VAL A 158 -12.80 -4.92 -7.18
C VAL A 158 -13.96 -4.00 -6.82
N LEU A 159 -13.84 -3.23 -5.72
CA LEU A 159 -14.88 -2.28 -5.30
C LEU A 159 -15.10 -1.16 -6.32
N THR A 160 -14.03 -0.70 -6.96
CA THR A 160 -14.05 0.36 -7.96
C THR A 160 -14.72 -0.10 -9.25
N LEU A 161 -14.43 -1.34 -9.68
CA LEU A 161 -15.11 -1.99 -10.80
C LEU A 161 -16.60 -2.18 -10.51
N LYS A 162 -16.96 -2.62 -9.30
CA LYS A 162 -18.35 -2.82 -8.88
C LYS A 162 -19.15 -1.50 -8.85
N GLU A 163 -18.55 -0.40 -8.39
CA GLU A 163 -19.19 0.93 -8.46
C GLU A 163 -19.20 1.55 -9.88
N ARG A 164 -18.67 0.85 -10.89
CA ARG A 164 -18.47 1.34 -12.27
C ARG A 164 -17.76 2.70 -12.34
N HIS A 165 -16.93 3.00 -11.35
CA HIS A 165 -16.24 4.28 -11.25
C HIS A 165 -14.81 4.14 -11.80
N ARG A 166 -14.39 4.95 -12.79
CA ARG A 166 -13.04 4.87 -13.41
C ARG A 166 -12.61 3.45 -13.81
N VAL A 167 -13.54 2.69 -14.39
CA VAL A 167 -13.34 1.29 -14.80
C VAL A 167 -12.18 1.16 -15.79
N LYS A 168 -12.11 2.03 -16.80
CA LYS A 168 -11.04 2.02 -17.82
C LYS A 168 -9.65 2.12 -17.20
N THR A 169 -9.47 3.05 -16.25
CA THR A 169 -8.20 3.22 -15.53
C THR A 169 -7.87 2.01 -14.67
N THR A 170 -8.87 1.47 -13.96
CA THR A 170 -8.67 0.31 -13.08
C THR A 170 -8.28 -0.94 -13.88
N ILE A 171 -8.92 -1.18 -15.02
CA ILE A 171 -8.56 -2.27 -15.93
C ILE A 171 -7.16 -2.06 -16.50
N ALA A 172 -6.83 -0.85 -16.97
CA ALA A 172 -5.50 -0.54 -17.50
C ALA A 172 -4.39 -0.78 -16.46
N VAL A 173 -4.59 -0.32 -15.22
CA VAL A 173 -3.65 -0.52 -14.12
C VAL A 173 -3.55 -2.00 -13.75
N PHE A 174 -4.66 -2.74 -13.70
CA PHE A 174 -4.66 -4.17 -13.44
C PHE A 174 -3.92 -4.95 -14.54
N CYS A 175 -4.18 -4.66 -15.81
CA CYS A 175 -3.47 -5.25 -16.93
C CYS A 175 -1.97 -4.94 -16.90
N ALA A 176 -1.59 -3.69 -16.63
CA ALA A 176 -0.19 -3.30 -16.49
C ALA A 176 0.51 -4.05 -15.34
N MET A 177 -0.18 -4.21 -14.20
CA MET A 177 0.31 -4.97 -13.05
C MET A 177 0.52 -6.45 -13.38
N CYS A 178 -0.46 -7.10 -14.03
CA CYS A 178 -0.34 -8.49 -14.48
C CYS A 178 0.78 -8.66 -15.50
N LEU A 179 0.91 -7.74 -16.45
CA LEU A 179 1.96 -7.78 -17.47
C LEU A 179 3.36 -7.62 -16.85
N ALA A 180 3.52 -6.69 -15.90
CA ALA A 180 4.78 -6.52 -15.16
C ALA A 180 5.16 -7.79 -14.38
N LEU A 181 4.21 -8.40 -13.66
CA LEU A 181 4.43 -9.66 -12.95
C LEU A 181 4.82 -10.79 -13.91
N LEU A 182 4.12 -10.91 -15.04
CA LEU A 182 4.42 -11.93 -16.05
C LEU A 182 5.82 -11.74 -16.65
N LEU A 183 6.22 -10.50 -16.95
CA LEU A 183 7.57 -10.19 -17.42
C LEU A 183 8.65 -10.54 -16.39
N ILE A 184 8.41 -10.26 -15.10
CA ILE A 184 9.33 -10.64 -14.01
C ILE A 184 9.46 -12.16 -13.93
N VAL A 185 8.34 -12.89 -13.95
CA VAL A 185 8.35 -14.36 -13.92
C VAL A 185 9.10 -14.93 -15.12
N LEU A 186 8.81 -14.45 -16.33
CA LEU A 186 9.51 -14.87 -17.53
C LEU A 186 11.01 -14.58 -17.44
N TYR A 187 11.40 -13.41 -16.98
CA TYR A 187 12.81 -13.06 -16.79
C TYR A 187 13.50 -14.03 -15.82
N VAL A 188 12.89 -14.28 -14.65
CA VAL A 188 13.42 -15.22 -13.65
C VAL A 188 13.55 -16.63 -14.23
N VAL A 189 12.51 -17.13 -14.92
CA VAL A 189 12.52 -18.46 -15.54
C VAL A 189 13.63 -18.55 -16.60
N MET A 190 13.77 -17.55 -17.48
CA MET A 190 14.83 -17.52 -18.49
C MET A 190 16.22 -17.50 -17.87
N THR A 191 16.43 -16.75 -16.77
CA THR A 191 17.71 -16.76 -16.05
C THR A 191 18.00 -18.09 -15.36
N LEU A 192 16.97 -18.80 -14.88
CA LEU A 192 17.15 -20.11 -14.23
C LEU A 192 17.39 -21.24 -15.24
N ILE A 193 16.84 -21.14 -16.45
CA ILE A 193 17.05 -22.13 -17.53
C ILE A 193 18.39 -21.89 -18.24
N GLY A 194 18.86 -20.64 -18.29
CA GLY A 194 20.14 -20.26 -18.90
C GLY A 194 21.37 -20.39 -17.99
N ALA A 195 21.19 -20.81 -16.73
CA ALA A 195 22.25 -21.08 -15.75
C ALA A 195 22.42 -22.60 -15.56
#